data_AF-A0A3D3V6I3-F1
#
_entry.id   AF-A0A3D3V6I3-F1
#
_cell.length_a   1.000
_cell.length_b   1.000
_cell.length_c   1.000
_cell.angle_alpha   90.00
_cell.angle_beta   90.00
_cell.angle_gamma   90.00
#
_symmetry.space_group_name_H-M   'P 1'
#
loop_
_entity.id
_entity.type
_entity.pdbx_description
1 polymer ?
#
loop_
_entity_poly.entity_id
_entity_poly.type
_entity_poly.pdbx_seq_one_letter_code
_entity_poly.pdbx_strand_id
1 'polypeptide(L)'
;MPLEAREMVAAKNLYLLMAPENQGGPLSHHAAIRGPESINVLIAECPPGDSPLLHAHHHTVETFMCLTGHFRIRWGTEGENHIDLNPNDMIAVPPGVDRQFENIADDDARLLVIITGASREDYNDISMPPKSTAIIRERFGEAVIAAYQQRGVSFREA
;
A
#
# COMPACT_ATOMS: atom_id res chain seq x y z
N MET A 1 2.55 18.11 -3.64
CA MET A 1 1.28 17.47 -3.24
C MET A 1 1.01 17.84 -1.78
N PRO A 2 -0.26 18.07 -1.40
CA PRO A 2 -0.67 18.26 -0.01
C PRO A 2 -0.23 17.08 0.87
N LEU A 3 0.02 17.34 2.17
CA LEU A 3 0.38 16.28 3.14
C LEU A 3 -0.76 15.27 3.30
N GLU A 4 -1.97 15.76 3.52
CA GLU A 4 -3.18 14.95 3.68
C GLU A 4 -3.41 14.01 2.48
N ALA A 5 -3.14 14.48 1.26
CA ALA A 5 -3.23 13.64 0.06
C ALA A 5 -2.23 12.48 0.04
N ARG A 6 -1.06 12.64 0.68
CA ARG A 6 -0.04 11.58 0.83
C ARG A 6 -0.41 10.58 1.91
N GLU A 7 -0.94 11.08 3.02
CA GLU A 7 -1.40 10.26 4.15
C GLU A 7 -2.62 9.39 3.78
N MET A 8 -3.42 9.78 2.77
CA MET A 8 -4.52 8.92 2.31
C MET A 8 -4.08 7.69 1.49
N VAL A 9 -2.89 7.68 0.90
CA VAL A 9 -2.49 6.60 -0.05
C VAL A 9 -1.35 5.73 0.48
N ALA A 10 -0.83 6.06 1.66
CA ALA A 10 0.24 5.34 2.32
C ALA A 10 -0.02 5.33 3.82
N ALA A 11 0.46 4.30 4.53
CA ALA A 11 0.45 4.32 6.00
C ALA A 11 1.27 5.49 6.53
N LYS A 12 0.93 5.94 7.74
CA LYS A 12 1.58 7.09 8.39
C LYS A 12 3.10 6.93 8.49
N ASN A 13 3.57 5.79 8.99
CA ASN A 13 4.99 5.49 9.14
C ASN A 13 5.33 4.22 8.35
N LEU A 14 6.26 4.35 7.39
CA LEU A 14 6.79 3.23 6.60
C LEU A 14 8.29 3.10 6.83
N TYR A 15 8.69 2.00 7.47
CA TYR A 15 10.09 1.64 7.67
C TYR A 15 10.52 0.66 6.58
N LEU A 16 11.19 1.15 5.54
CA LEU A 16 11.72 0.30 4.47
C LEU A 16 12.98 -0.45 4.94
N LEU A 17 12.85 -1.75 5.19
CA LEU A 17 13.91 -2.56 5.76
C LEU A 17 14.84 -3.11 4.69
N MET A 18 14.28 -3.74 3.66
CA MET A 18 15.03 -4.35 2.56
C MET A 18 14.37 -4.00 1.23
N ALA A 19 15.17 -3.54 0.26
CA ALA A 19 14.70 -3.28 -1.11
C ALA A 19 15.87 -3.31 -2.10
N PRO A 20 15.61 -3.42 -3.41
CA PRO A 20 16.62 -3.24 -4.45
C PRO A 20 17.25 -1.84 -4.38
N GLU A 21 18.50 -1.73 -4.82
CA GLU A 21 19.13 -0.42 -4.98
C GLU A 21 18.44 0.34 -6.14
N ASN A 22 18.09 1.62 -5.90
CA ASN A 22 17.44 2.48 -6.91
C ASN A 22 16.14 1.90 -7.51
N GLN A 23 15.28 1.29 -6.68
CA GLN A 23 14.01 0.73 -7.12
C GLN A 23 13.06 1.75 -7.79
N GLY A 24 13.14 3.03 -7.40
CA GLY A 24 12.22 4.06 -7.89
C GLY A 24 10.83 3.96 -7.23
N GLY A 25 9.85 4.70 -7.75
CA GLY A 25 8.46 4.67 -7.26
C GLY A 25 8.22 5.32 -5.89
N PRO A 26 7.02 5.11 -5.30
CA PRO A 26 6.59 5.75 -4.04
C PRO A 26 7.45 5.36 -2.82
N LEU A 27 8.21 4.27 -2.92
CA LEU A 27 9.07 3.73 -1.86
C LEU A 27 10.56 4.05 -2.07
N SER A 28 10.89 5.11 -2.83
CA SER A 28 12.26 5.50 -3.20
C SER A 28 13.16 6.00 -2.04
N HIS A 29 12.86 5.65 -0.80
CA HIS A 29 13.69 5.92 0.37
C HIS A 29 14.87 4.94 0.47
N HIS A 30 15.90 5.32 1.23
CA HIS A 30 17.04 4.44 1.48
C HIS A 30 16.61 3.28 2.39
N ALA A 31 16.50 2.07 1.82
CA ALA A 31 16.30 0.86 2.59
C ALA A 31 17.43 0.65 3.60
N ALA A 32 17.12 0.08 4.77
CA ALA A 32 18.13 -0.20 5.79
C ALA A 32 19.21 -1.18 5.29
N ILE A 33 18.81 -2.16 4.47
CA ILE A 33 19.72 -3.07 3.76
C ILE A 33 19.32 -3.22 2.28
N ARG A 34 20.32 -3.50 1.44
CA ARG A 34 20.10 -3.82 0.03
C ARG A 34 19.61 -5.26 -0.12
N GLY A 35 18.53 -5.45 -0.85
CA GLY A 35 17.94 -6.75 -1.16
C GLY A 35 18.03 -7.14 -2.64
N PRO A 36 17.58 -8.35 -2.98
CA PRO A 36 17.36 -8.76 -4.37
C PRO A 36 16.37 -7.86 -5.11
N GLU A 37 16.46 -7.82 -6.45
CA GLU A 37 15.55 -7.04 -7.31
C GLU A 37 14.08 -7.46 -7.23
N SER A 38 13.81 -8.63 -6.66
CA SER A 38 12.50 -9.28 -6.63
C SER A 38 11.76 -9.16 -5.31
N ILE A 39 12.26 -8.42 -4.32
CA ILE A 39 11.60 -8.30 -3.00
C ILE A 39 11.75 -6.93 -2.33
N ASN A 40 10.65 -6.46 -1.75
CA ASN A 40 10.62 -5.40 -0.74
C ASN A 40 10.12 -5.94 0.59
N VAL A 41 10.74 -5.49 1.68
CA VAL A 41 10.32 -5.78 3.05
C VAL A 41 10.20 -4.47 3.82
N LEU A 42 9.03 -4.19 4.37
CA LEU A 42 8.72 -2.98 5.11
C LEU A 42 7.96 -3.28 6.39
N ILE A 43 8.06 -2.40 7.38
CA ILE A 43 7.09 -2.34 8.47
C ILE A 43 6.25 -1.08 8.29
N ALA A 44 4.93 -1.25 8.25
CA ALA A 44 3.97 -0.17 8.39
C ALA A 44 3.59 -0.05 9.87
N GLU A 45 3.77 1.14 10.44
CA GLU A 45 3.27 1.49 11.77
C GLU A 45 2.10 2.46 11.61
N CYS A 46 0.97 2.04 12.14
CA CYS A 46 -0.34 2.59 11.84
C CYS A 46 -1.02 2.99 13.16
N PRO A 47 -1.37 4.26 13.38
CA PRO A 47 -2.26 4.63 14.48
C PRO A 47 -3.66 4.00 14.35
N PRO A 48 -4.49 4.05 15.40
CA PRO A 48 -5.87 3.59 15.35
C PRO A 48 -6.63 4.20 14.16
N GLY A 49 -7.24 3.34 13.33
CA GLY A 49 -8.01 3.73 12.14
C GLY A 49 -7.18 4.17 10.93
N ASP A 50 -5.84 4.15 11.01
CA ASP A 50 -4.99 4.47 9.86
C ASP A 50 -5.15 3.40 8.77
N SER A 51 -5.40 3.85 7.55
CA SER A 51 -5.73 3.00 6.43
C SER A 51 -5.48 3.71 5.09
N PRO A 52 -4.52 3.24 4.26
CA PRO A 52 -4.37 3.76 2.91
C PRO A 52 -5.61 3.40 2.08
N LEU A 53 -5.98 4.24 1.12
CA LEU A 53 -7.08 3.99 0.18
C LEU A 53 -6.91 2.65 -0.52
N LEU A 54 -8.04 2.04 -0.90
CA LEU A 54 -8.09 0.82 -1.71
C LEU A 54 -7.28 1.00 -3.00
N HIS A 55 -6.40 0.05 -3.32
CA HIS A 55 -5.60 0.01 -4.54
C HIS A 55 -5.20 -1.40 -4.92
N ALA A 56 -4.76 -1.59 -6.16
CA ALA A 56 -4.23 -2.85 -6.66
C ALA A 56 -2.77 -2.70 -7.10
N HIS A 57 -1.97 -3.73 -6.82
CA HIS A 57 -0.69 -4.01 -7.46
C HIS A 57 -0.90 -4.97 -8.61
N HIS A 58 -0.47 -4.65 -9.84
CA HIS A 58 -0.78 -5.45 -11.05
C HIS A 58 0.25 -6.52 -11.40
N HIS A 59 1.46 -6.43 -10.88
CA HIS A 59 2.56 -7.33 -11.22
C HIS A 59 3.19 -7.99 -9.98
N THR A 60 3.01 -7.38 -8.81
CA THR A 60 3.54 -7.89 -7.55
C THR A 60 2.48 -8.57 -6.69
N VAL A 61 2.92 -9.59 -5.95
CA VAL A 61 2.15 -10.16 -4.83
C VAL A 61 2.52 -9.36 -3.59
N GLU A 62 1.51 -8.98 -2.82
CA GLU A 62 1.72 -8.30 -1.55
C GLU A 62 1.21 -9.12 -0.39
N THR A 63 2.09 -9.35 0.58
CA THR A 63 1.86 -10.18 1.74
C THR A 63 1.90 -9.34 3.00
N PHE A 64 0.91 -9.54 3.87
CA PHE A 64 0.77 -8.87 5.14
C PHE A 64 0.88 -9.87 6.28
N MET A 65 1.65 -9.54 7.31
CA MET A 65 1.68 -10.28 8.56
C MET A 65 1.50 -9.30 9.72
N CYS A 66 0.48 -9.51 10.54
CA CYS A 66 0.23 -8.68 11.71
C CYS A 66 1.31 -8.96 12.76
N LEU A 67 2.10 -7.95 13.15
CA LEU A 67 3.14 -8.10 14.18
C LEU A 67 2.59 -7.77 15.56
N THR A 68 1.77 -6.72 15.66
CA THR A 68 1.16 -6.23 16.90
C THR A 68 -0.21 -5.61 16.59
N GLY A 69 -1.10 -5.52 17.58
CA GLY A 69 -2.46 -5.01 17.39
C GLY A 69 -3.33 -5.95 16.56
N HIS A 70 -4.27 -5.39 15.80
CA HIS A 70 -5.19 -6.12 14.93
C HIS A 70 -5.38 -5.34 13.64
N PHE A 71 -5.32 -6.03 12.50
CA PHE A 71 -5.47 -5.40 11.19
C PHE A 71 -6.60 -6.04 10.41
N ARG A 72 -7.49 -5.21 9.85
CA ARG A 72 -8.45 -5.65 8.85
C ARG A 72 -7.84 -5.52 7.46
N ILE A 73 -7.84 -6.61 6.71
CA ILE A 73 -7.47 -6.61 5.29
C ILE A 73 -8.74 -6.75 4.48
N ARG A 74 -9.04 -5.75 3.64
CA ARG A 74 -10.19 -5.72 2.73
C ARG A 74 -9.76 -6.02 1.31
N TRP A 75 -10.65 -6.62 0.52
CA TRP A 75 -10.45 -6.80 -0.92
C TRP A 75 -11.76 -6.81 -1.71
N GLY A 76 -11.61 -6.73 -3.03
CA GLY A 76 -12.71 -6.56 -3.98
C GLY A 76 -12.77 -5.13 -4.49
N THR A 77 -13.43 -4.89 -5.62
CA THR A 77 -13.42 -3.58 -6.29
C THR A 77 -14.03 -2.47 -5.42
N GLU A 78 -14.84 -2.85 -4.44
CA GLU A 78 -15.50 -1.94 -3.50
C GLU A 78 -14.99 -2.09 -2.05
N GLY A 79 -14.02 -3.00 -1.82
CA GLY A 79 -13.55 -3.39 -0.48
C GLY A 79 -14.58 -4.19 0.31
N GLU A 80 -15.45 -4.92 -0.39
CA GLU A 80 -16.63 -5.59 0.16
C GLU A 80 -16.32 -6.87 0.95
N ASN A 81 -15.18 -7.50 0.69
CA ASN A 81 -14.72 -8.67 1.42
C ASN A 81 -13.65 -8.27 2.42
N HIS A 82 -13.53 -9.00 3.54
CA HIS A 82 -12.46 -8.76 4.50
C HIS A 82 -12.11 -9.98 5.35
N ILE A 83 -10.93 -9.91 5.96
CA ILE A 83 -10.48 -10.76 7.06
C ILE A 83 -9.79 -9.90 8.11
N ASP A 84 -9.89 -10.29 9.37
CA ASP A 84 -9.19 -9.63 10.48
C ASP A 84 -8.02 -10.51 10.91
N LEU A 85 -6.82 -9.93 10.95
CA LEU A 85 -5.58 -10.59 11.33
C LEU A 85 -5.24 -10.30 12.79
N ASN A 86 -5.00 -11.35 13.56
CA ASN A 86 -4.38 -11.26 14.88
C ASN A 86 -2.86 -11.29 14.76
N PRO A 87 -2.10 -10.95 15.82
CA PRO A 87 -0.65 -11.07 15.80
C PRO A 87 -0.20 -12.46 15.37
N ASN A 88 0.72 -12.50 14.41
CA ASN A 88 1.26 -13.67 13.70
C ASN A 88 0.36 -14.30 12.63
N ASP A 89 -0.85 -13.79 12.41
CA ASP A 89 -1.63 -14.15 11.22
C ASP A 89 -1.03 -13.48 9.97
N MET A 90 -1.13 -14.15 8.83
CA MET A 90 -0.64 -13.65 7.55
C MET A 90 -1.60 -13.93 6.38
N ILE A 91 -1.56 -13.07 5.38
CA ILE A 91 -2.30 -13.20 4.13
C ILE A 91 -1.46 -12.69 2.96
N ALA A 92 -1.57 -13.34 1.81
CA ALA A 92 -1.03 -12.85 0.54
C ALA A 92 -2.18 -12.44 -0.38
N VAL A 93 -2.06 -11.26 -0.98
CA VAL A 93 -2.99 -10.73 -1.98
C VAL A 93 -2.34 -10.87 -3.36
N PRO A 94 -2.98 -11.57 -4.30
CA PRO A 94 -2.43 -11.77 -5.64
C PRO A 94 -2.51 -10.50 -6.50
N PRO A 95 -1.74 -10.42 -7.60
CA PRO A 95 -1.75 -9.26 -8.48
C PRO A 95 -3.14 -9.01 -9.07
N GLY A 96 -3.47 -7.73 -9.28
CA GLY A 96 -4.72 -7.25 -9.85
C GLY A 96 -5.89 -7.16 -8.87
N VAL A 97 -5.72 -7.62 -7.62
CA VAL A 97 -6.77 -7.53 -6.60
C VAL A 97 -6.68 -6.19 -5.87
N ASP A 98 -7.79 -5.45 -5.91
CA ASP A 98 -7.99 -4.26 -5.10
C ASP A 98 -8.02 -4.60 -3.62
N ARG A 99 -7.17 -3.95 -2.83
CA ARG A 99 -6.96 -4.28 -1.42
C ARG A 99 -6.60 -3.08 -0.55
N GLN A 100 -6.91 -3.18 0.73
CA GLN A 100 -6.65 -2.17 1.76
C GLN A 100 -6.35 -2.86 3.08
N PHE A 101 -5.46 -2.29 3.89
CA PHE A 101 -5.29 -2.65 5.29
C PHE A 101 -5.77 -1.50 6.19
N GLU A 102 -6.26 -1.82 7.38
CA GLU A 102 -6.76 -0.85 8.36
C GLU A 102 -6.34 -1.33 9.76
N ASN A 103 -5.71 -0.47 10.56
CA ASN A 103 -5.51 -0.75 11.98
C ASN A 103 -6.85 -0.61 12.71
N ILE A 104 -7.39 -1.71 13.21
CA ILE A 104 -8.68 -1.76 13.92
C ILE A 104 -8.50 -1.91 15.44
N ALA A 105 -7.28 -1.79 15.96
CA ALA A 105 -6.99 -1.74 17.38
C ALA A 105 -7.09 -0.30 17.93
N ASP A 106 -7.13 -0.19 19.26
CA ASP A 106 -7.20 1.10 19.98
C ASP A 106 -5.82 1.77 20.18
N ASP A 107 -4.73 1.07 19.86
CA ASP A 107 -3.35 1.53 19.98
C ASP A 107 -2.61 1.51 18.62
N ASP A 108 -1.47 2.18 18.55
CA ASP A 108 -0.54 2.08 17.42
C ASP A 108 -0.13 0.62 17.20
N ALA A 109 -0.25 0.15 15.95
CA ALA A 109 -0.03 -1.23 15.58
C ALA A 109 0.95 -1.35 14.41
N ARG A 110 1.58 -2.53 14.27
CA ARG A 110 2.59 -2.79 13.25
C ARG A 110 2.23 -3.96 12.35
N LEU A 111 2.36 -3.73 11.06
CA LEU A 111 2.14 -4.69 9.98
C LEU A 111 3.45 -4.90 9.21
N LEU A 112 3.92 -6.13 9.12
CA LEU A 112 4.98 -6.49 8.20
C LEU A 112 4.37 -6.58 6.80
N VAL A 113 4.95 -5.84 5.86
CA VAL A 113 4.56 -5.84 4.45
C VAL A 113 5.71 -6.42 3.65
N ILE A 114 5.40 -7.39 2.80
CA ILE A 114 6.36 -8.01 1.88
C ILE A 114 5.76 -7.92 0.48
N ILE A 115 6.46 -7.25 -0.44
CA ILE A 115 6.04 -7.16 -1.83
C ILE A 115 7.05 -7.95 -2.66
N THR A 116 6.57 -8.91 -3.44
CA THR A 116 7.41 -9.75 -4.29
C THR A 116 6.98 -9.68 -5.74
N GLY A 117 7.96 -9.55 -6.63
CA GLY A 117 7.79 -9.58 -8.10
C GLY A 117 8.81 -10.52 -8.74
N ALA A 118 8.81 -10.59 -10.07
CA ALA A 118 9.82 -11.30 -10.84
C ALA A 118 11.07 -10.44 -11.08
N SER A 119 10.91 -9.13 -11.24
CA SER A 119 12.01 -8.20 -11.48
C SER A 119 11.75 -6.81 -10.90
N ARG A 120 12.76 -5.93 -10.96
CA ARG A 120 12.62 -4.51 -10.56
C ARG A 120 11.53 -3.78 -11.34
N GLU A 121 11.24 -4.20 -12.57
CA GLU A 121 10.28 -3.53 -13.46
C GLU A 121 8.83 -3.70 -12.97
N ASP A 122 8.56 -4.68 -12.10
CA ASP A 122 7.22 -4.99 -11.62
C ASP A 122 6.70 -4.01 -10.55
N TYR A 123 7.56 -3.18 -9.94
CA TYR A 123 7.21 -2.40 -8.74
C TYR A 123 6.51 -1.06 -8.99
N ASN A 124 6.40 -0.64 -10.25
CA ASN A 124 5.65 0.56 -10.63
C ASN A 124 4.25 0.18 -11.15
N ASP A 125 3.50 -0.57 -10.34
CA ASP A 125 2.31 -1.33 -10.75
C ASP A 125 1.03 -0.95 -9.99
N ILE A 126 1.02 0.19 -9.30
CA ILE A 126 -0.10 0.61 -8.46
C ILE A 126 -1.21 1.26 -9.30
N SER A 127 -2.46 0.85 -9.04
CA SER A 127 -3.64 1.54 -9.54
C SER A 127 -4.71 1.77 -8.49
N MET A 128 -5.39 2.91 -8.56
CA MET A 128 -6.56 3.24 -7.75
C MET A 128 -7.85 2.83 -8.48
N PRO A 129 -8.80 2.15 -7.82
CA PRO A 129 -10.13 1.86 -8.38
C PRO A 129 -10.99 3.12 -8.47
N PRO A 130 -12.08 3.11 -9.27
CA PRO A 130 -12.93 4.28 -9.50
C PRO A 130 -13.38 5.01 -8.23
N LYS A 131 -13.73 4.25 -7.18
CA LYS A 131 -14.11 4.81 -5.88
C LYS A 131 -12.98 5.60 -5.21
N SER A 132 -11.78 5.03 -5.14
CA SER A 132 -10.60 5.74 -4.61
C SER A 132 -10.24 6.95 -5.47
N THR A 133 -10.31 6.82 -6.81
CA THR A 133 -10.11 7.92 -7.75
C THR A 133 -11.08 9.08 -7.47
N ALA A 134 -12.37 8.79 -7.31
CA ALA A 134 -13.39 9.79 -7.00
C ALA A 134 -13.11 10.51 -5.67
N ILE A 135 -12.68 9.80 -4.63
CA ILE A 135 -12.31 10.39 -3.34
C ILE A 135 -11.16 11.38 -3.49
N ILE A 136 -10.08 11.01 -4.21
CA ILE A 136 -8.94 11.92 -4.41
C ILE A 136 -9.36 13.14 -5.25
N ARG A 137 -10.13 12.92 -6.31
CA ARG A 137 -10.65 13.98 -7.19
C ARG A 137 -11.50 14.99 -6.42
N GLU A 138 -12.45 14.52 -5.64
CA GLU A 138 -13.38 15.37 -4.90
C GLU A 138 -12.64 16.19 -3.84
N ARG A 139 -11.72 15.58 -3.09
CA ARG A 139 -11.03 16.25 -1.98
C ARG A 139 -9.86 17.14 -2.42
N PHE A 140 -9.15 16.79 -3.49
CA PHE A 140 -7.88 17.45 -3.86
C PHE A 140 -7.80 17.92 -5.32
N GLY A 141 -8.75 17.53 -6.17
CA GLY A 141 -8.81 17.92 -7.58
C GLY A 141 -7.84 17.19 -8.50
N GLU A 142 -8.02 17.42 -9.80
CA GLU A 142 -7.26 16.77 -10.89
C GLU A 142 -5.75 17.00 -10.82
N ALA A 143 -5.31 18.14 -10.29
CA ALA A 143 -3.88 18.44 -10.17
C ALA A 143 -3.13 17.43 -9.28
N VAL A 144 -3.79 16.88 -8.26
CA VAL A 144 -3.20 15.85 -7.39
C VAL A 144 -3.19 14.49 -8.07
N ILE A 145 -4.23 14.13 -8.82
CA ILE A 145 -4.27 12.92 -9.65
C ILE A 145 -3.10 12.94 -10.65
N ALA A 146 -2.96 14.03 -11.41
CA ALA A 146 -1.86 14.20 -12.37
C ALA A 146 -0.47 14.09 -11.70
N ALA A 147 -0.33 14.62 -10.49
CA ALA A 147 0.93 14.53 -9.74
C ALA A 147 1.25 13.08 -9.30
N TYR A 148 0.26 12.26 -9.00
CA TYR A 148 0.45 10.84 -8.71
C TYR A 148 0.74 10.02 -9.97
N GLN A 149 0.10 10.34 -11.09
CA GLN A 149 0.36 9.72 -12.40
C GLN A 149 1.80 9.93 -12.86
N GLN A 150 2.37 11.13 -12.65
CA GLN A 150 3.80 11.39 -12.91
C GLN A 150 4.76 10.55 -12.05
N ARG A 151 4.26 9.97 -10.94
CA ARG A 151 5.01 9.07 -10.05
C ARG A 151 4.68 7.59 -10.31
N GLY A 152 3.92 7.30 -11.36
CA GLY A 152 3.62 5.95 -11.82
C GLY A 152 2.36 5.30 -11.22
N VAL A 153 1.56 6.05 -10.46
CA VAL A 153 0.27 5.56 -9.96
C VAL A 153 -0.81 5.77 -11.02
N SER A 154 -1.51 4.71 -11.38
CA SER A 154 -2.65 4.77 -12.31
C SER A 154 -3.96 5.02 -11.57
N PHE A 155 -4.91 5.68 -12.22
CA PHE A 155 -6.26 5.93 -11.69
C PHE A 155 -7.27 5.38 -12.69
N ARG A 156 -8.13 4.47 -12.24
CA ARG A 156 -9.20 3.89 -13.07
C ARG A 156 -10.44 4.77 -12.97
N GLU A 157 -11.14 4.92 -14.09
CA GLU A 157 -12.44 5.59 -14.19
C GLU A 157 -13.58 4.55 -14.21
N ALA A 158 -14.81 5.02 -13.97
CA ALA A 158 -16.03 4.21 -13.99
C ALA A 158 -16.44 3.76 -15.40
#